data_AF-A0ABC8RXE2-F1
#
_entry.id   AF-A0ABC8RXE2-F1
#
_cell.length_a   1.000
_cell.length_b   1.000
_cell.length_c   1.000
_cell.angle_alpha   90.00
_cell.angle_beta   90.00
_cell.angle_gamma   90.00
#
_symmetry.space_group_name_H-M   'P 1'
#
loop_
_entity.id
_entity.type
_entity.pdbx_description
1 polymer ?
#
loop_
_entity_poly.entity_id
_entity_poly.type
_entity_poly.pdbx_seq_one_letter_code
_entity_poly.pdbx_strand_id
1 'polypeptide(L)'
;MAHCTHAFSNYKVDVVFAGHVHAYERSERVSNIEYNVVNGLCTPVSDHSAPIYITIGDGGNQEGLATEMTEPQPRYSAYREASFGHGIFDIKNKTHAYFSWHRNQDEYAVEADSLWFHNRYWKLSSEPSVAAL
;
A
#
# COMPACT_ATOMS: atom_id res chain seq x y z
N MET A 1 -15.83 -0.46 -1.84
CA MET A 1 -14.69 0.49 -1.81
C MET A 1 -14.59 1.38 -3.07
N ALA A 2 -15.54 1.32 -4.03
CA ALA A 2 -15.43 2.07 -5.29
C ALA A 2 -15.54 3.61 -5.17
N HIS A 3 -16.22 4.12 -4.14
CA HIS A 3 -16.48 5.56 -4.03
C HIS A 3 -15.25 6.39 -3.62
N CYS A 4 -14.37 5.83 -2.78
CA CYS A 4 -13.27 6.61 -2.21
C CYS A 4 -11.99 6.54 -3.03
N THR A 5 -11.78 5.51 -3.87
CA THR A 5 -10.53 5.33 -4.63
C THR A 5 -10.23 6.48 -5.58
N HIS A 6 -11.26 7.05 -6.20
CA HIS A 6 -11.13 8.25 -7.03
C HIS A 6 -10.64 9.45 -6.19
N ALA A 7 -11.22 9.66 -5.01
CA ALA A 7 -10.77 10.71 -4.09
C ALA A 7 -9.33 10.45 -3.59
N PHE A 8 -8.98 9.19 -3.31
CA PHE A 8 -7.63 8.85 -2.82
C PHE A 8 -6.55 9.18 -3.84
N SER A 9 -6.78 8.92 -5.13
CA SER A 9 -5.82 9.31 -6.17
C SER A 9 -5.79 10.83 -6.37
N ASN A 10 -6.95 11.49 -6.46
CA ASN A 10 -7.03 12.94 -6.66
C ASN A 10 -6.37 13.76 -5.55
N TYR A 11 -6.57 13.36 -4.28
CA TYR A 11 -5.96 13.99 -3.12
C TYR A 11 -4.58 13.42 -2.77
N LYS A 12 -4.05 12.51 -3.61
CA LYS A 12 -2.72 11.93 -3.51
C LYS A 12 -2.42 11.35 -2.13
N VAL A 13 -3.36 10.56 -1.62
CA VAL A 13 -3.19 9.87 -0.33
C VAL A 13 -1.90 9.06 -0.37
N ASP A 14 -1.07 9.17 0.67
CA ASP A 14 0.23 8.49 0.69
C ASP A 14 0.08 6.98 0.89
N VAL A 15 -0.78 6.58 1.85
CA VAL A 15 -1.01 5.21 2.29
C VAL A 15 -2.43 5.04 2.82
N VAL A 16 -3.02 3.86 2.63
CA VAL A 16 -4.30 3.44 3.22
C VAL A 16 -4.06 2.16 4.00
N PHE A 17 -4.35 2.18 5.30
CA PHE A 17 -4.28 1.00 6.17
C PHE A 17 -5.66 0.36 6.34
N ALA A 18 -5.72 -0.97 6.24
CA ALA A 18 -6.93 -1.74 6.48
C ALA A 18 -6.61 -3.01 7.28
N GLY A 19 -7.60 -3.50 8.04
CA GLY A 19 -7.56 -4.81 8.67
C GLY A 19 -8.48 -5.80 7.94
N HIS A 20 -9.31 -6.52 8.69
CA HIS A 20 -10.29 -7.50 8.23
C HIS A 20 -9.70 -8.82 7.72
N VAL A 21 -8.80 -8.79 6.73
CA VAL A 21 -8.09 -10.01 6.32
C VAL A 21 -6.99 -10.31 7.34
N HIS A 22 -6.98 -11.52 7.88
CA HIS A 22 -6.08 -11.95 8.95
C HIS A 22 -4.71 -12.38 8.41
N ALA A 23 -4.07 -11.48 7.65
CA ALA A 23 -2.75 -11.63 7.05
C ALA A 23 -2.16 -10.24 6.76
N TYR A 24 -0.90 -10.22 6.34
CA TYR A 24 -0.22 -9.02 5.86
C TYR A 24 -0.20 -8.98 4.33
N GLU A 25 -0.49 -7.81 3.75
CA GLU A 25 -0.31 -7.54 2.33
C GLU A 25 0.01 -6.05 2.10
N ARG A 26 0.92 -5.78 1.17
CA ARG A 26 1.27 -4.44 0.70
C ARG A 26 1.14 -4.38 -0.81
N SER A 27 0.39 -3.39 -1.30
CA SER A 27 0.22 -3.17 -2.73
C SER A 27 1.37 -2.36 -3.35
N GLU A 28 1.46 -2.42 -4.67
CA GLU A 28 2.06 -1.36 -5.48
C GLU A 28 1.16 -0.11 -5.49
N ARG A 29 1.67 1.02 -5.97
CA ARG A 29 0.83 2.20 -6.23
C ARG A 29 0.02 2.00 -7.51
N VAL A 30 -1.22 1.57 -7.35
CA VAL A 30 -2.13 1.31 -8.46
C VAL A 30 -3.47 2.00 -8.26
N SER A 31 -4.12 2.34 -9.37
CA SER A 31 -5.53 2.76 -9.39
C SER A 31 -6.32 1.95 -10.40
N ASN A 32 -7.62 1.87 -10.19
CA ASN A 32 -8.59 1.24 -11.09
C ASN A 32 -9.85 2.12 -11.15
N ILE A 33 -9.65 3.35 -11.62
CA ILE A 33 -10.67 4.42 -11.56
C ILE A 33 -11.16 4.87 -12.94
N GLU A 34 -10.61 4.31 -14.02
CA GLU A 34 -10.95 4.66 -15.40
C GLU A 34 -12.22 3.97 -15.92
N TYR A 35 -12.72 2.96 -15.21
CA TYR A 35 -13.87 2.19 -15.64
C TYR A 35 -15.14 3.06 -15.77
N ASN A 36 -15.76 3.08 -16.96
CA ASN A 36 -16.99 3.83 -17.24
C ASN A 36 -18.13 2.97 -17.81
N VAL A 37 -18.13 1.66 -17.54
CA VAL A 37 -19.03 0.64 -18.10
C VAL A 37 -18.77 0.34 -19.58
N VAL A 38 -18.70 1.36 -20.43
CA VAL A 38 -18.59 1.19 -21.90
C VAL A 38 -17.15 0.88 -22.33
N ASN A 39 -16.16 1.45 -21.66
CA ASN A 39 -14.75 1.34 -22.05
C ASN A 39 -14.07 0.03 -21.62
N GLY A 40 -14.67 -0.73 -20.69
CA GLY A 40 -14.10 -1.97 -20.17
C GLY A 40 -12.76 -1.81 -19.43
N LEU A 41 -12.35 -0.60 -19.04
CA LEU A 41 -11.07 -0.34 -18.38
C LEU A 41 -11.15 -0.69 -16.89
N CYS A 42 -11.14 -1.99 -16.57
CA CYS A 42 -11.32 -2.52 -15.21
C CYS A 42 -10.07 -3.21 -14.64
N THR A 43 -8.92 -3.07 -15.29
CA THR A 43 -7.64 -3.62 -14.83
C THR A 43 -6.89 -2.56 -14.04
N PRO A 44 -6.42 -2.85 -12.80
CA PRO A 44 -5.57 -1.92 -12.08
C PRO A 44 -4.30 -1.56 -12.87
N VAL A 45 -3.98 -0.27 -12.92
CA VAL A 45 -2.81 0.27 -13.61
C VAL A 45 -1.91 1.00 -12.62
N SER A 46 -0.60 1.05 -12.93
CA SER A 46 0.35 1.82 -12.14
C SER A 46 -0.02 3.31 -12.15
N ASP A 47 -0.11 3.90 -10.97
CA ASP A 47 -0.51 5.30 -10.77
C ASP A 47 0.28 5.90 -9.61
N HIS A 48 1.19 6.82 -9.92
CA HIS A 48 2.03 7.46 -8.91
C HIS A 48 1.26 8.36 -7.93
N SER A 49 0.04 8.76 -8.28
CA SER A 49 -0.88 9.54 -7.43
C SER A 49 -1.71 8.64 -6.51
N ALA A 50 -1.82 7.35 -6.81
CA ALA A 50 -2.54 6.41 -5.96
C ALA A 50 -1.77 6.11 -4.65
N PRO A 51 -2.48 5.84 -3.55
CA PRO A 51 -1.86 5.38 -2.32
C PRO A 51 -1.26 3.98 -2.48
N ILE A 52 -0.40 3.64 -1.52
CA ILE A 52 -0.10 2.23 -1.23
C ILE A 52 -1.18 1.72 -0.28
N TYR A 53 -1.75 0.57 -0.57
CA TYR A 53 -2.69 -0.11 0.33
C TYR A 53 -1.92 -1.12 1.16
N ILE A 54 -2.12 -1.09 2.47
CA ILE A 54 -1.53 -2.04 3.40
C ILE A 54 -2.64 -2.71 4.20
N THR A 55 -2.75 -4.02 4.04
CA THR A 55 -3.53 -4.90 4.90
C THR A 55 -2.65 -5.30 6.08
N ILE A 56 -3.09 -4.96 7.30
CA ILE A 56 -2.41 -5.23 8.57
C ILE A 56 -3.42 -5.76 9.61
N GLY A 57 -4.21 -6.77 9.21
CA GLY A 57 -5.25 -7.40 10.02
C GLY A 57 -4.78 -8.60 10.83
N ASP A 58 -3.47 -8.78 10.93
CA ASP A 58 -2.73 -9.93 11.43
C ASP A 58 -2.35 -9.84 12.92
N GLY A 59 -3.17 -9.14 13.72
CA GLY A 59 -2.87 -8.89 15.14
C GLY A 59 -3.06 -10.07 16.11
N GLY A 60 -3.46 -11.26 15.65
CA GLY A 60 -3.63 -12.45 16.52
C GLY A 60 -5.06 -12.71 16.99
N ASN A 61 -6.06 -12.50 16.13
CA ASN A 61 -7.46 -12.80 16.45
C ASN A 61 -7.72 -14.32 16.59
N GLN A 62 -8.85 -14.68 17.23
CA GLN A 62 -9.20 -16.08 17.52
C GLN A 62 -9.55 -16.92 16.28
N GLU A 63 -9.94 -16.29 15.17
CA GLU A 63 -10.31 -17.00 13.94
C GLU A 63 -9.09 -17.58 13.21
N GLY A 64 -7.87 -17.14 13.58
CA GLY A 64 -6.63 -17.60 12.99
C GLY A 64 -6.20 -16.81 11.75
N LEU A 65 -5.17 -17.31 11.06
CA LEU A 65 -4.60 -16.67 9.87
C LEU A 65 -5.39 -17.02 8.60
N ALA A 66 -5.49 -16.04 7.69
CA ALA A 66 -5.99 -16.26 6.34
C ALA A 66 -4.83 -16.72 5.43
N THR A 67 -4.65 -18.04 5.29
CA THR A 67 -3.51 -18.61 4.56
C THR A 67 -3.75 -18.83 3.06
N GLU A 68 -5.01 -18.93 2.64
CA GLU A 68 -5.34 -19.09 1.22
C GLU A 68 -5.20 -17.76 0.49
N MET A 69 -4.37 -17.73 -0.56
CA MET A 69 -4.12 -16.55 -1.38
C MET A 69 -4.46 -16.84 -2.84
N THR A 70 -4.94 -15.83 -3.56
CA THR A 70 -5.17 -15.94 -5.00
C THR A 70 -3.84 -16.15 -5.73
N GLU A 71 -3.76 -17.19 -6.57
CA GLU A 71 -2.58 -17.52 -7.37
C GLU A 71 -2.86 -17.40 -8.88
N PRO A 72 -1.90 -16.89 -9.68
CA PRO A 72 -0.62 -16.33 -9.25
C PRO A 72 -0.80 -15.00 -8.51
N GLN A 73 0.21 -14.57 -7.75
CA GLN A 73 0.23 -13.23 -7.14
C GLN A 73 -0.10 -12.16 -8.18
N PRO A 74 -1.18 -11.38 -7.97
CA PRO A 74 -1.58 -10.37 -8.93
C PRO A 74 -0.55 -9.23 -8.92
N ARG A 75 -0.33 -8.61 -10.08
CA ARG A 75 0.71 -7.58 -10.27
C ARG A 75 0.57 -6.34 -9.38
N TYR A 76 -0.61 -6.10 -8.81
CA TYR A 76 -0.82 -5.00 -7.87
C TYR A 76 -0.37 -5.31 -6.45
N SER A 77 -0.12 -6.57 -6.11
CA SER A 77 0.35 -7.01 -4.80
C SER A 77 1.88 -7.06 -4.83
N ALA A 78 2.53 -6.22 -4.03
CA ALA A 78 3.99 -6.13 -4.00
C ALA A 78 4.59 -7.17 -3.05
N TYR A 79 3.97 -7.36 -1.89
CA TYR A 79 4.35 -8.34 -0.88
C TYR A 79 3.11 -8.83 -0.14
N ARG A 80 3.07 -10.12 0.21
CA ARG A 80 1.99 -10.70 1.00
C ARG A 80 2.48 -11.92 1.78
N GLU A 81 2.07 -12.05 3.03
CA GLU A 81 2.40 -13.19 3.89
C GLU A 81 1.33 -13.40 4.97
N ALA A 82 0.98 -14.67 5.22
CA ALA A 82 0.11 -15.05 6.33
C ALA A 82 0.95 -15.39 7.57
N SER A 83 1.32 -14.37 8.33
CA SER A 83 1.95 -14.46 9.64
C SER A 83 1.29 -13.46 10.57
N PHE A 84 1.28 -13.72 11.88
CA PHE A 84 0.87 -12.70 12.84
C PHE A 84 1.99 -11.67 13.02
N GLY A 85 1.62 -10.43 13.25
CA GLY A 85 2.59 -9.35 13.33
C GLY A 85 1.97 -7.98 13.63
N HIS A 86 2.78 -6.95 13.45
CA HIS A 86 2.37 -5.56 13.54
C HIS A 86 3.22 -4.67 12.63
N GLY A 87 2.65 -3.53 12.23
CA GLY A 87 3.33 -2.53 11.41
C GLY A 87 3.76 -1.31 12.22
N ILE A 88 4.88 -0.71 11.84
CA ILE A 88 5.36 0.58 12.35
C ILE A 88 5.43 1.55 11.16
N PHE A 89 4.77 2.69 11.26
CA PHE A 89 4.85 3.78 10.27
C PHE A 89 5.53 5.00 10.89
N ASP A 90 6.84 5.12 10.65
CA ASP A 90 7.72 6.09 11.28
C ASP A 90 7.97 7.31 10.37
N ILE A 91 7.28 8.41 10.64
CA ILE A 91 7.40 9.66 9.89
C ILE A 91 8.69 10.38 10.30
N LYS A 92 9.64 10.50 9.36
CA LYS A 92 10.93 11.15 9.61
C LYS A 92 10.87 12.66 9.42
N ASN A 93 10.19 13.10 8.36
CA ASN A 93 10.03 14.50 8.01
C ASN A 93 8.92 14.65 6.95
N LYS A 94 8.74 15.86 6.42
CA LYS A 94 7.71 16.14 5.41
C LYS A 94 7.85 15.32 4.12
N THR A 95 9.04 14.82 3.78
CA THR A 95 9.27 14.07 2.53
C THR A 95 9.39 12.58 2.72
N HIS A 96 9.74 12.08 3.91
CA HIS A 96 10.02 10.67 4.14
C HIS A 96 9.31 10.11 5.36
N ALA A 97 8.73 8.93 5.19
CA ALA A 97 8.34 8.02 6.26
C ALA A 97 8.91 6.63 5.97
N TYR A 98 9.17 5.85 7.01
CA TYR A 98 9.63 4.48 6.90
C TYR A 98 8.57 3.55 7.46
N PHE A 99 8.13 2.60 6.65
CA PHE A 99 7.22 1.56 7.08
C PHE A 99 8.01 0.27 7.28
N SER A 100 7.77 -0.43 8.38
CA SER A 100 8.23 -1.81 8.57
C SER A 100 7.15 -2.68 9.19
N TRP A 101 7.13 -3.95 8.78
CA TRP A 101 6.27 -4.98 9.32
C TRP A 101 7.11 -6.03 10.05
N HIS A 102 6.67 -6.37 11.25
CA HIS A 102 7.38 -7.22 12.21
C HIS A 102 6.53 -8.44 12.53
N ARG A 103 7.06 -9.64 12.30
CA ARG A 103 6.35 -10.90 12.57
C ARG A 103 6.54 -11.31 14.03
N ASN A 104 5.53 -11.96 14.60
CA ASN A 104 5.58 -12.39 16.00
C ASN A 104 6.59 -13.51 16.26
N GLN A 105 6.90 -14.33 15.25
CA GLN A 105 7.91 -15.39 15.36
C GLN A 105 9.35 -14.90 15.25
N ASP A 106 9.56 -13.67 14.77
CA ASP A 106 10.90 -13.10 14.66
C ASP A 106 11.31 -12.40 15.96
N GLU A 107 12.60 -12.09 16.09
CA GLU A 107 13.08 -11.23 17.17
C GLU A 107 12.57 -9.79 17.01
N TYR A 108 12.48 -9.04 18.12
CA TYR A 108 11.81 -7.73 18.19
C TYR A 108 12.31 -6.68 17.19
N ALA A 109 13.54 -6.80 16.69
CA ALA A 109 14.14 -5.82 15.76
C ALA A 109 14.13 -6.26 14.28
N VAL A 110 13.54 -7.42 13.97
CA VAL A 110 13.56 -7.98 12.62
C VAL A 110 12.37 -7.48 11.80
N GLU A 111 12.69 -6.82 10.68
CA GLU A 111 11.72 -6.32 9.72
C GLU A 111 11.55 -7.34 8.59
N ALA A 112 10.39 -7.99 8.52
CA ALA A 112 10.11 -9.00 7.50
C ALA A 112 9.76 -8.38 6.12
N ASP A 113 9.14 -7.21 6.15
CA ASP A 113 8.96 -6.33 4.98
C ASP A 113 9.14 -4.88 5.41
N SER A 114 9.65 -4.05 4.51
CA SER A 114 9.87 -2.63 4.77
C SER A 114 9.81 -1.79 3.50
N LEU A 115 9.46 -0.51 3.68
CA LEU A 115 9.36 0.42 2.57
C LEU A 115 9.62 1.87 3.00
N TRP A 116 10.46 2.56 2.25
CA TRP A 116 10.54 4.02 2.32
C TRP A 116 9.38 4.67 1.54
N PHE A 117 8.54 5.39 2.27
CA PHE A 117 7.52 6.24 1.71
C PHE A 117 8.10 7.63 1.42
N HIS A 118 7.97 8.05 0.16
CA HIS A 118 8.18 9.44 -0.23
C HIS A 118 6.83 10.15 -0.29
N ASN A 119 6.69 11.27 0.40
CA ASN A 119 5.43 12.01 0.46
C ASN A 119 4.96 12.46 -0.94
N ARG A 120 3.71 12.20 -1.29
CA ARG A 120 3.14 12.50 -2.62
C ARG A 120 2.99 13.99 -2.93
N TYR A 121 2.81 14.82 -1.92
CA TYR A 121 2.69 16.26 -2.09
C TYR A 121 4.07 16.90 -2.26
N TRP A 122 5.01 16.60 -1.35
CA TRP A 122 6.31 17.26 -1.32
C TRP A 122 7.30 16.73 -2.36
N LYS A 123 7.19 15.47 -2.81
CA LYS A 123 8.08 14.89 -3.83
C LYS A 123 8.00 15.60 -5.19
N LEU A 124 6.85 16.17 -5.55
CA LEU A 124 6.66 16.85 -6.83
C LEU A 124 7.31 18.23 -6.89
N SER A 125 7.72 18.81 -5.74
CA SER A 125 8.37 20.12 -5.69
C SER A 125 9.88 20.10 -5.96
N SER A 126 10.49 18.91 -6.09
CA SER A 126 11.93 18.74 -6.31
C SER A 126 12.32 18.36 -7.74
N GLU A 127 11.37 18.24 -8.67
CA GLU A 127 11.71 18.19 -10.09
C GLU A 127 11.99 19.63 -10.58
N PRO A 128 13.19 19.95 -11.10
CA PRO A 128 13.40 21.21 -11.75
C PRO A 128 12.47 21.29 -12.96
N SER A 129 11.76 22.41 -13.12
CA SER A 129 10.93 22.65 -14.30
C SER A 129 11.80 22.61 -15.55
N VAL A 130 11.87 21.48 -16.24
CA VAL A 130 12.36 21.42 -17.62
C VAL A 130 11.21 21.88 -18.51
N ALA A 131 10.86 23.16 -18.40
CA ALA A 131 9.87 23.83 -19.23
C ALA A 131 10.12 25.34 -19.21
N ALA A 132 11.28 25.75 -19.73
CA ALA A 132 11.53 27.09 -20.27
C ALA A 132 12.91 27.14 -20.96
N LEU A 133 13.04 26.50 -22.13
CA LEU A 133 13.92 26.91 -23.23
C LEU A 133 13.31 26.44 -24.56
#